data_AF-A0A8S3YBN6-F1
#
_entry.id   AF-A0A8S3YBN6-F1
#
_cell.length_a   1.000
_cell.length_b   1.000
_cell.length_c   1.000
_cell.angle_alpha   90.00
_cell.angle_beta   90.00
_cell.angle_gamma   90.00
#
_symmetry.space_group_name_H-M   'P 1'
#
loop_
_entity.id
_entity.type
_entity.pdbx_description
1 polymer ?
#
loop_
_entity_poly.entity_id
_entity_poly.type
_entity_poly.pdbx_seq_one_letter_code
_entity_poly.pdbx_strand_id
1 'polypeptide(L)'
;MLNKLTVTPKYLEKGHTQMECHSMHSVIERAIRHKKINVPADYAYLAKIACKRNPYEVQYLYHHFFKDIEHTLTFYKSIKPGRKAGDPTVTNLRVLKYTSDGMIVYKLRHSSTIWEEFPIRTKKISCIPWDEIPQLYSTRLKIKKEKYQDLQTLKHTMEKDYHKFYDDLPHF
;
A
#
# COMPACT_ATOMS: atom_id res chain seq x y z
N MET A 1 1.53 7.31 -26.60
CA MET A 1 2.64 8.13 -26.06
C MET A 1 2.80 7.77 -24.60
N LEU A 2 3.99 7.33 -24.15
CA LEU A 2 4.26 7.28 -22.71
C LEU A 2 4.34 8.72 -22.20
N ASN A 3 3.45 9.09 -21.28
CA ASN A 3 3.47 10.40 -20.66
C ASN A 3 4.84 10.61 -20.00
N LYS A 4 5.46 11.79 -20.20
CA LYS A 4 6.70 12.20 -19.52
C LYS A 4 6.39 12.53 -18.06
N LEU A 5 5.99 11.52 -17.29
CA LEU A 5 5.60 11.66 -15.90
C LEU A 5 6.83 11.46 -15.03
N THR A 6 7.07 12.41 -14.14
CA THR A 6 8.11 12.32 -13.11
C THR A 6 7.43 12.27 -11.76
N VAL A 7 7.73 11.25 -10.96
CA VAL A 7 7.20 11.12 -9.58
C VAL A 7 8.31 11.49 -8.61
N THR A 8 8.03 12.31 -7.61
CA THR A 8 9.03 12.75 -6.64
C THR A 8 8.53 12.60 -5.20
N PRO A 9 8.54 11.38 -4.63
CA PRO A 9 8.15 11.22 -3.25
C PRO A 9 9.23 11.79 -2.32
N LYS A 10 8.76 12.51 -1.30
CA LYS A 10 9.58 13.08 -0.24
C LYS A 10 9.35 12.28 1.04
N TYR A 11 10.42 11.92 1.72
CA TYR A 11 10.38 11.30 3.04
C TYR A 11 10.59 12.35 4.10
N LEU A 12 9.79 12.28 5.16
CA LEU A 12 9.89 13.20 6.28
C LEU A 12 10.95 12.74 7.28
N GLU A 13 11.58 13.70 7.93
CA GLU A 13 12.52 13.43 9.02
C GLU A 13 11.77 13.06 10.31
N LYS A 14 12.43 12.30 11.19
CA LYS A 14 11.91 12.01 12.52
C LYS A 14 11.62 13.33 13.23
N GLY A 15 10.38 13.55 13.65
CA GLY A 15 9.93 14.80 14.30
C GLY A 15 8.99 15.67 13.45
N HIS A 16 8.90 15.42 12.14
CA HIS A 16 7.97 16.12 11.23
C HIS A 16 6.84 15.17 10.79
N THR A 17 5.99 14.73 11.72
CA THR A 17 5.04 13.62 11.51
C THR A 17 3.70 13.99 10.88
N GLN A 18 3.42 15.26 10.61
CA GLN A 18 2.13 15.66 10.01
C GLN A 18 2.15 15.49 8.49
N MET A 19 1.84 14.29 7.99
CA MET A 19 1.40 14.12 6.59
C MET A 19 -0.08 14.45 6.44
N GLU A 20 -0.49 15.01 5.31
CA GLU A 20 -1.89 15.29 4.96
C GLU A 20 -2.80 14.07 5.20
N CYS A 21 -2.30 12.86 4.90
CA CYS A 21 -3.00 11.60 5.13
C CYS A 21 -3.36 11.34 6.60
N HIS A 22 -2.62 11.87 7.57
CA HIS A 22 -2.95 11.71 8.99
C HIS A 22 -4.28 12.36 9.35
N SER A 23 -4.64 13.46 8.68
CA SER A 23 -5.95 14.09 8.88
C SER A 23 -7.08 13.15 8.45
N MET A 24 -6.92 12.47 7.30
CA MET A 24 -7.87 11.47 6.81
C MET A 24 -7.99 10.30 7.80
N HIS A 25 -6.86 9.74 8.25
CA HIS A 25 -6.85 8.65 9.23
C HIS A 25 -7.57 9.04 10.53
N SER A 26 -7.29 10.22 11.10
CA SER A 26 -7.96 10.69 12.32
C SER A 26 -9.46 10.86 12.14
N VAL A 27 -9.91 11.33 10.98
CA VAL A 27 -11.35 11.48 10.67
C VAL A 27 -12.04 10.12 10.54
N ILE A 28 -11.42 9.17 9.83
CA ILE A 28 -11.94 7.81 9.67
C ILE A 28 -11.98 7.10 11.03
N GLU A 29 -10.92 7.19 11.82
CA GLU A 29 -10.84 6.58 13.15
C GLU A 29 -11.96 7.11 14.06
N ARG A 30 -12.18 8.43 14.06
CA ARG A 30 -13.28 9.05 14.82
C ARG A 30 -14.66 8.57 14.34
N ALA A 31 -14.84 8.34 13.05
CA ALA A 31 -16.10 7.85 12.49
C ALA A 31 -16.38 6.38 12.87
N ILE A 32 -15.33 5.56 12.95
CA ILE A 32 -15.39 4.13 13.32
C ILE A 32 -15.54 3.94 14.83
N ARG A 33 -14.96 4.84 15.63
CA ARG A 33 -14.93 4.69 17.09
C ARG A 33 -16.32 4.50 17.67
N HIS A 34 -16.46 3.49 18.53
CA HIS A 34 -17.72 3.08 19.18
C HIS A 34 -18.85 2.68 18.20
N LYS A 35 -18.53 2.35 16.94
CA LYS A 35 -19.47 1.73 16.01
C LYS A 35 -19.35 0.22 16.08
N LYS A 36 -20.49 -0.47 15.96
CA LYS A 36 -20.52 -1.92 15.77
C LYS A 36 -20.02 -2.22 14.35
N ILE A 37 -18.99 -3.05 14.27
CA ILE A 37 -18.43 -3.52 12.99
C ILE A 37 -18.68 -5.01 12.90
N ASN A 38 -19.50 -5.41 11.95
CA ASN A 38 -19.88 -6.80 11.76
C ASN A 38 -19.14 -7.44 10.59
N VAL A 39 -18.91 -6.72 9.51
CA VAL A 39 -18.17 -7.24 8.35
C VAL A 39 -17.21 -6.19 7.83
N PRO A 40 -16.16 -6.57 7.07
CA PRO A 40 -15.21 -5.59 6.56
C PRO A 40 -15.86 -4.54 5.63
N ALA A 41 -17.00 -4.84 5.02
CA ALA A 41 -17.78 -3.87 4.25
C ALA A 41 -18.26 -2.68 5.10
N ASP A 42 -18.48 -2.87 6.41
CA ASP A 42 -18.87 -1.79 7.32
C ASP A 42 -17.74 -0.77 7.48
N TYR A 43 -16.48 -1.24 7.52
CA TYR A 43 -15.32 -0.33 7.52
C TYR A 43 -15.28 0.52 6.26
N ALA A 44 -15.51 -0.07 5.09
CA ALA A 44 -15.51 0.66 3.83
C ALA A 44 -16.64 1.69 3.78
N TYR A 45 -17.84 1.32 4.24
CA TYR A 45 -18.96 2.24 4.35
C TYR A 45 -18.67 3.40 5.31
N LEU A 46 -18.19 3.12 6.52
CA LEU A 46 -17.86 4.13 7.52
C LEU A 46 -16.73 5.05 7.06
N ALA A 47 -15.71 4.52 6.39
CA ALA A 47 -14.68 5.32 5.77
C ALA A 47 -15.26 6.26 4.72
N LYS A 48 -16.15 5.78 3.83
CA LYS A 48 -16.78 6.60 2.79
C LYS A 48 -17.52 7.80 3.36
N ILE A 49 -18.26 7.61 4.46
CA ILE A 49 -19.05 8.66 5.10
C ILE A 49 -18.31 9.45 6.19
N ALA A 50 -17.03 9.14 6.46
CA ALA A 50 -16.30 9.73 7.59
C ALA A 50 -16.13 11.26 7.45
N CYS A 51 -15.93 11.75 6.23
CA CYS A 51 -15.85 13.18 5.94
C CYS A 51 -17.18 13.70 5.41
N LYS A 52 -17.89 14.52 6.21
CA LYS A 52 -19.22 15.04 5.85
C LYS A 52 -19.21 16.01 4.66
N ARG A 53 -18.19 16.87 4.60
CA ARG A 53 -18.11 17.93 3.57
C ARG A 53 -17.70 17.36 2.22
N ASN A 54 -16.69 16.49 2.22
CA ASN A 54 -16.13 15.85 1.05
C ASN A 54 -15.95 14.34 1.35
N PRO A 55 -16.99 13.53 1.14
CA PRO A 55 -16.91 12.08 1.36
C PRO A 55 -15.74 11.45 0.61
N TYR A 56 -15.11 10.43 1.21
CA TYR A 56 -13.96 9.78 0.59
C TYR A 56 -14.42 8.82 -0.51
N GLU A 57 -13.64 8.75 -1.59
CA GLU A 57 -13.74 7.64 -2.55
C GLU A 57 -13.12 6.40 -1.92
N VAL A 58 -13.92 5.35 -1.71
CA VAL A 58 -13.47 4.09 -1.10
C VAL A 58 -13.73 2.96 -2.07
N GLN A 59 -12.67 2.24 -2.40
CA GLN A 59 -12.72 1.06 -3.26
C GLN A 59 -12.50 -0.19 -2.42
N TYR A 60 -13.45 -1.12 -2.46
CA TYR A 60 -13.35 -2.39 -1.74
C TYR A 60 -12.53 -3.38 -2.58
N LEU A 61 -11.36 -3.76 -2.08
CA LEU A 61 -10.40 -4.56 -2.84
C LEU A 61 -10.70 -6.06 -2.74
N TYR A 62 -10.45 -6.76 -3.85
CA TYR A 62 -10.57 -8.22 -3.96
C TYR A 62 -9.24 -8.83 -4.43
N HIS A 63 -9.12 -10.16 -4.37
CA HIS A 63 -7.90 -10.89 -4.73
C HIS A 63 -7.37 -10.57 -6.15
N HIS A 64 -8.27 -10.30 -7.10
CA HIS A 64 -7.92 -9.94 -8.48
C HIS A 64 -7.30 -8.53 -8.66
N PHE A 65 -7.33 -7.69 -7.61
CA PHE A 65 -6.69 -6.37 -7.63
C PHE A 65 -5.17 -6.47 -7.54
N PHE A 66 -4.66 -7.47 -6.80
CA PHE A 66 -3.24 -7.61 -6.51
C PHE A 66 -2.50 -8.17 -7.73
N LYS A 67 -1.47 -7.45 -8.17
CA LYS A 67 -0.61 -7.80 -9.29
C LYS A 67 0.75 -8.32 -8.80
N ASP A 68 1.33 -9.29 -9.49
CA ASP A 68 2.66 -9.83 -9.17
C ASP A 68 3.77 -8.93 -9.73
N ILE A 69 3.98 -7.79 -9.07
CA ILE A 69 4.99 -6.81 -9.48
C ILE A 69 6.40 -7.30 -9.14
N GLU A 70 6.56 -8.02 -8.03
CA GLU A 70 7.88 -8.45 -7.55
C GLU A 70 8.56 -9.42 -8.52
N HIS A 71 7.83 -10.44 -9.00
CA HIS A 71 8.42 -11.41 -9.92
C HIS A 71 8.42 -10.92 -11.37
N THR A 72 7.52 -9.98 -11.73
CA THR A 72 7.38 -9.48 -13.11
C THR A 72 8.24 -8.24 -13.41
N LEU A 73 8.30 -7.27 -12.49
CA LEU A 73 8.77 -5.90 -12.75
C LEU A 73 9.81 -5.39 -11.72
N THR A 74 10.79 -6.23 -11.36
CA THR A 74 11.90 -5.81 -10.48
C THR A 74 13.03 -5.14 -11.28
N PHE A 75 12.92 -3.82 -11.49
CA PHE A 75 13.95 -2.98 -12.14
C PHE A 75 15.19 -2.74 -11.25
N TYR A 76 14.95 -2.44 -9.98
CA TYR A 76 15.95 -2.18 -8.94
C TYR A 76 15.81 -3.20 -7.82
N LYS A 77 16.90 -3.89 -7.47
CA LYS A 77 16.89 -4.85 -6.34
C LYS A 77 16.89 -4.17 -4.97
N SER A 78 17.30 -2.91 -4.90
CA SER A 78 17.39 -2.14 -3.67
C SER A 78 17.41 -0.66 -3.98
N ILE A 79 16.92 0.15 -3.04
CA ILE A 79 17.05 1.61 -3.02
C ILE A 79 18.05 2.06 -1.93
N LYS A 80 19.02 1.20 -1.57
CA LYS A 80 20.06 1.56 -0.61
C LYS A 80 21.14 2.43 -1.29
N PRO A 81 21.41 3.65 -0.81
CA PRO A 81 22.47 4.51 -1.37
C PRO A 81 23.87 3.89 -1.22
N GLY A 82 24.16 3.38 -0.03
CA GLY A 82 25.47 2.91 0.38
C GLY A 82 25.72 1.41 0.20
N ARG A 83 26.99 1.02 0.06
CA ARG A 83 27.40 -0.40 -0.05
C ARG A 83 28.18 -0.89 1.17
N LYS A 84 28.97 -0.02 1.81
CA LYS A 84 29.85 -0.35 2.94
C LYS A 84 29.22 0.01 4.28
N ALA A 85 29.79 -0.54 5.35
CA ALA A 85 29.46 -0.10 6.70
C ALA A 85 29.85 1.37 6.87
N GLY A 86 28.95 2.18 7.42
CA GLY A 86 29.11 3.63 7.54
C GLY A 86 28.52 4.43 6.37
N ASP A 87 28.21 3.81 5.23
CA ASP A 87 27.55 4.51 4.13
C ASP A 87 26.06 4.80 4.43
N PRO A 88 25.46 5.81 3.77
CA PRO A 88 24.04 6.10 3.91
C PRO A 88 23.15 4.90 3.56
N THR A 89 22.12 4.68 4.37
CA THR A 89 21.13 3.62 4.19
C THR A 89 19.80 4.18 3.72
N VAL A 90 18.81 3.31 3.49
CA VAL A 90 17.45 3.70 3.05
C VAL A 90 16.82 4.75 3.99
N THR A 91 17.15 4.71 5.29
CA THR A 91 16.61 5.67 6.29
C THR A 91 17.19 7.08 6.16
N ASN A 92 18.31 7.24 5.44
CA ASN A 92 18.93 8.53 5.16
C ASN A 92 18.36 9.21 3.92
N LEU A 93 17.53 8.51 3.13
CA LEU A 93 16.84 9.10 1.99
C LEU A 93 15.89 10.20 2.44
N ARG A 94 15.82 11.28 1.66
CA ARG A 94 14.90 12.40 1.86
C ARG A 94 13.99 12.63 0.68
N VAL A 95 14.50 12.39 -0.52
CA VAL A 95 13.70 12.52 -1.74
C VAL A 95 14.13 11.44 -2.71
N LEU A 96 13.18 10.77 -3.35
CA LEU A 96 13.42 10.00 -4.56
C LEU A 96 12.79 10.75 -5.74
N LYS A 97 13.33 10.53 -6.92
CA LYS A 97 12.74 10.98 -8.17
C LYS A 97 12.81 9.84 -9.17
N TYR A 98 11.63 9.45 -9.65
CA TYR A 98 11.44 8.49 -10.71
C TYR A 98 11.31 9.28 -12.01
N THR A 99 12.28 9.12 -12.90
CA THR A 99 12.32 9.83 -14.18
C THR A 99 11.66 9.00 -15.27
N SER A 100 11.20 9.67 -16.34
CA SER A 100 10.46 9.02 -17.43
C SER A 100 11.29 8.03 -18.26
N ASP A 101 12.62 8.09 -18.15
CA ASP A 101 13.58 7.15 -18.73
C ASP A 101 13.82 5.91 -17.85
N GLY A 102 13.10 5.77 -16.73
CA GLY A 102 13.15 4.59 -15.86
C GLY A 102 14.27 4.62 -14.82
N MET A 103 14.98 5.75 -14.70
CA MET A 103 15.98 5.92 -13.66
C MET A 103 15.36 6.36 -12.33
N ILE A 104 16.02 5.97 -11.23
CA ILE A 104 15.71 6.46 -9.90
C ILE A 104 16.92 7.22 -9.38
N VAL A 105 16.71 8.50 -9.09
CA VAL A 105 17.71 9.37 -8.45
C VAL A 105 17.21 9.82 -7.08
N TYR A 106 18.13 10.20 -6.19
CA TYR A 106 17.80 10.50 -4.80
C TYR A 106 18.53 11.73 -4.25
N LYS A 107 18.05 12.19 -3.09
CA LYS A 107 18.69 13.20 -2.23
C LYS A 107 18.75 12.71 -0.80
N LEU A 108 19.85 13.00 -0.13
CA LEU A 108 20.03 12.77 1.31
C LEU A 108 19.67 14.00 2.17
N ARG A 109 19.49 15.17 1.56
CA ARG A 109 19.06 16.42 2.22
C ARG A 109 18.01 17.13 1.39
N HIS A 110 16.98 17.68 2.02
CA HIS A 110 15.94 18.45 1.31
C HIS A 110 16.48 19.72 0.64
N SER A 111 17.47 20.36 1.26
CA SER A 111 18.13 21.56 0.75
C SER A 111 19.10 21.29 -0.39
N SER A 112 19.48 20.03 -0.64
CA SER A 112 20.39 19.71 -1.73
C SER A 112 19.74 20.06 -3.07
N THR A 113 20.48 20.74 -3.94
CA THR A 113 20.09 20.98 -5.34
C THR A 113 20.47 19.81 -6.24
N ILE A 114 21.50 19.07 -5.87
CA ILE A 114 22.09 17.97 -6.64
C ILE A 114 21.31 16.67 -6.43
N TRP A 115 21.11 15.91 -7.51
CA TRP A 115 20.53 14.57 -7.50
C TRP A 115 21.63 13.53 -7.66
N GLU A 116 21.55 12.44 -6.91
CA GLU A 116 22.50 11.34 -6.95
C GLU A 116 21.85 10.09 -7.55
N GLU A 117 22.60 9.34 -8.34
CA GLU A 117 22.17 8.03 -8.86
C GLU A 117 22.49 6.92 -7.88
N PHE A 118 21.63 5.90 -7.81
CA PHE A 118 21.95 4.70 -7.05
C PHE A 118 23.14 3.97 -7.68
N PRO A 119 24.12 3.52 -6.88
CA PRO A 119 25.24 2.73 -7.39
C PRO A 119 24.78 1.28 -7.63
N ILE A 120 23.76 1.05 -8.43
CA ILE A 120 23.17 -0.26 -8.71
C ILE A 120 22.90 -0.35 -10.21
N ARG A 121 23.35 -1.44 -10.83
CA ARG A 121 23.04 -1.72 -12.23
C ARG A 121 21.59 -2.15 -12.33
N THR A 122 20.81 -1.46 -13.16
CA THR A 122 19.42 -1.81 -13.44
C THR A 122 19.35 -3.04 -14.34
N LYS A 123 18.30 -3.84 -14.15
CA LYS A 123 17.95 -4.87 -15.14
C LYS A 123 17.28 -4.18 -16.33
N LYS A 124 17.65 -4.57 -17.55
CA LYS A 124 16.94 -4.16 -18.77
C LYS A 124 15.65 -4.99 -18.88
N ILE A 125 14.60 -4.55 -18.18
CA ILE A 125 13.26 -5.11 -18.30
C ILE A 125 12.42 -4.11 -19.09
N SER A 126 11.64 -4.58 -20.06
CA SER A 126 10.66 -3.73 -20.75
C SER A 126 9.52 -3.39 -19.81
N CYS A 127 9.14 -2.11 -19.74
CA CYS A 127 7.91 -1.73 -19.08
C CYS A 127 6.73 -2.38 -19.80
N ILE A 128 5.85 -3.04 -19.04
CA ILE A 128 4.58 -3.56 -19.55
C ILE A 128 3.41 -2.74 -18.98
N PRO A 129 2.30 -2.60 -19.72
CA PRO A 129 1.06 -2.01 -19.21
C PRO A 129 0.54 -2.71 -17.94
N TRP A 130 -0.17 -1.97 -17.07
CA TRP A 130 -0.73 -2.49 -15.82
C TRP A 130 -1.64 -3.72 -16.02
N ASP A 131 -2.41 -3.72 -17.10
CA ASP A 131 -3.34 -4.81 -17.43
C ASP A 131 -2.63 -6.09 -17.83
N GLU A 132 -1.41 -5.99 -18.36
CA GLU A 132 -0.56 -7.12 -18.74
C GLU A 132 0.22 -7.72 -17.56
N ILE A 133 0.29 -7.03 -16.42
CA ILE A 133 0.93 -7.59 -15.22
C ILE A 133 0.07 -8.76 -14.72
N PRO A 134 0.65 -9.96 -14.50
CA PRO A 134 -0.09 -11.10 -13.99
C PRO A 134 -0.67 -10.84 -12.60
N GLN A 135 -1.77 -11.50 -12.27
CA GLN A 135 -2.37 -11.44 -10.94
C GLN A 135 -1.49 -12.18 -9.93
N LEU A 136 -1.32 -11.60 -8.75
CA LEU A 136 -0.61 -12.22 -7.63
C LEU A 136 -1.40 -13.40 -7.05
N TYR A 137 -2.73 -13.30 -7.07
CA TYR A 137 -3.62 -14.32 -6.54
C TYR A 137 -4.67 -14.72 -7.58
N SER A 138 -4.76 -16.01 -7.86
CA SER A 138 -5.78 -16.58 -8.77
C SER A 138 -7.14 -16.77 -8.08
N THR A 139 -7.15 -16.87 -6.76
CA THR A 139 -8.35 -17.10 -5.95
C THR A 139 -8.26 -16.33 -4.63
N ARG A 140 -9.36 -16.30 -3.87
CA ARG A 140 -9.37 -15.72 -2.52
C ARG A 140 -8.39 -16.47 -1.61
N LEU A 141 -7.58 -15.72 -0.86
CA LEU A 141 -6.64 -16.28 0.11
C LEU A 141 -7.36 -17.06 1.20
N LYS A 142 -6.92 -18.30 1.40
CA LYS A 142 -7.40 -19.16 2.49
C LYS A 142 -6.88 -18.66 3.83
N ILE A 143 -7.74 -18.65 4.83
CA ILE A 143 -7.33 -18.44 6.23
C ILE A 143 -7.01 -19.80 6.88
N LYS A 144 -6.19 -19.75 7.94
CA LYS A 144 -5.90 -20.94 8.74
C LYS A 144 -7.17 -21.51 9.37
N LYS A 145 -7.21 -22.83 9.56
CA LYS A 145 -8.36 -23.54 10.14
C LYS A 145 -8.70 -23.03 11.53
N GLU A 146 -7.70 -22.78 12.37
CA GLU A 146 -7.89 -22.26 13.72
C GLU A 146 -8.55 -20.88 13.67
N LYS A 147 -8.07 -20.01 12.78
CA LYS A 147 -8.66 -18.67 12.59
C LYS A 147 -10.11 -18.76 12.10
N TYR A 148 -10.42 -19.70 11.21
CA TYR A 148 -11.79 -19.93 10.77
C TYR A 148 -12.69 -20.34 11.94
N GLN A 149 -12.26 -21.29 12.78
CA GLN A 149 -13.01 -21.74 13.95
C GLN A 149 -13.26 -20.61 14.98
N ASP A 150 -12.26 -19.77 15.22
CA ASP A 150 -12.41 -18.58 16.08
C ASP A 150 -13.48 -17.63 15.53
N LEU A 151 -13.48 -17.40 14.22
CA LEU A 151 -14.47 -16.55 13.57
C LEU A 151 -15.88 -17.17 13.59
N GLN A 152 -15.99 -18.49 13.46
CA GLN A 152 -17.26 -19.20 13.62
C GLN A 152 -17.82 -19.05 15.04
N THR A 153 -16.95 -19.07 16.04
CA THR A 153 -17.35 -18.79 17.44
C THR A 153 -17.81 -17.35 17.60
N LEU A 154 -17.05 -16.37 17.07
CA LEU A 154 -17.38 -14.95 17.15
C LEU A 154 -18.71 -14.62 16.46
N LYS A 155 -19.00 -15.28 15.33
CA LYS A 155 -20.22 -15.11 14.52
C LYS A 155 -21.50 -15.19 15.35
N HIS A 156 -21.54 -16.02 16.40
CA HIS A 156 -22.71 -16.17 17.27
C HIS A 156 -23.07 -14.91 18.06
N THR A 157 -22.16 -13.95 18.20
CA THR A 157 -22.39 -12.66 18.87
C THR A 157 -23.07 -11.62 17.97
N MET A 158 -23.34 -11.98 16.72
CA MET A 158 -23.72 -11.09 15.62
C MET A 158 -25.08 -11.50 15.06
N GLU A 159 -25.77 -10.55 14.42
CA GLU A 159 -27.03 -10.83 13.74
C GLU A 159 -26.85 -11.87 12.63
N LYS A 160 -27.86 -12.74 12.46
CA LYS A 160 -27.82 -13.87 11.51
C LYS A 160 -27.56 -13.43 10.07
N ASP A 161 -27.96 -12.23 9.71
CA ASP A 161 -27.77 -11.66 8.37
C ASP A 161 -26.28 -11.55 7.98
N TYR A 162 -25.37 -11.42 8.96
CA TYR A 162 -23.94 -11.36 8.71
C TYR A 162 -23.27 -12.74 8.65
N HIS A 163 -23.95 -13.81 9.06
CA HIS A 163 -23.33 -15.13 9.25
C HIS A 163 -22.76 -15.68 7.94
N LYS A 164 -23.49 -15.47 6.83
CA LYS A 164 -23.09 -15.92 5.49
C LYS A 164 -21.69 -15.45 5.10
N PHE A 165 -21.29 -14.24 5.47
CA PHE A 165 -19.95 -13.73 5.18
C PHE A 165 -18.86 -14.61 5.78
N TYR A 166 -19.05 -15.04 7.03
CA TYR A 166 -18.09 -15.87 7.77
C TYR A 166 -18.10 -17.31 7.30
N ASP A 167 -19.28 -17.84 6.95
CA ASP A 167 -19.46 -19.20 6.42
C ASP A 167 -18.78 -19.37 5.06
N ASP A 168 -18.82 -18.33 4.23
CA ASP A 168 -18.23 -18.31 2.89
C ASP A 168 -16.73 -17.94 2.89
N LEU A 169 -16.06 -17.93 4.05
CA LEU A 169 -14.60 -17.67 4.13
C LEU A 169 -13.79 -18.92 3.70
N PRO A 170 -12.92 -18.81 2.67
CA PRO A 170 -12.07 -19.92 2.26
C PRO A 170 -11.06 -20.25 3.35
N HIS A 171 -10.88 -21.53 3.64
CA HIS A 171 -9.99 -22.02 4.69
C HIS A 171 -9.27 -23.30 4.27
N PHE A 172 -8.22 -23.65 5.01
CA PHE A 172 -7.46 -24.90 4.85
C PHE A 172 -8.11 -26.07 5.57
#